data_AF-A0A8U0TJI9-F1
#
_entry.id   AF-A0A8U0TJI9-F1
#
_cell.length_a   1.000
_cell.length_b   1.000
_cell.length_c   1.000
_cell.angle_alpha   90.00
_cell.angle_beta   90.00
_cell.angle_gamma   90.00
#
_symmetry.space_group_name_H-M   'P 1'
#
loop_
_entity.id
_entity.type
_entity.pdbx_description
1 polymer ?
#
loop_
_entity_poly.entity_id
_entity_poly.type
_entity_poly.pdbx_seq_one_letter_code
_entity_poly.pdbx_strand_id
1 'polypeptide(L)'
;MERVTMTIPLLMFVLLTLPCYNAHGQVNHFGIPVSAHAGFYDTSPKDHLCGKGKYDVLDYTCCEKVLHEGVGLSCCGNRAFNLIRASCCEGQLTHNVSQLVSDCCGCRAYDPLNQLCCDSQILTRTQPHSKCCGKDLYDEHQLCCGNVQGRKVLTKRSGHHRCCGDQQFDQRSHCCCFDSELLTPEPLNASCCASPGFNVFQHRAIAQNSPNCMPGKKPCGLGACFNPTTERCCVNPSSHQGQSYSHDQARCDGTLSHTPCLYNGGSQVYNPNINICCAGKLSNRVLGKNLCCGTTPYGVEDRGVLCCNQTLHHAVEDGYQCSPGGHLYLPSRDMVCGSRVHLNDPGKQCCGEETYDPQYEICCNGHTHHRLGNMSCCGRKVYNSSSGQMKCCAGTLYNLQAQGRLIEDTQCCGSVLMEAGSTQTCCTAPGLDLLYPTQQGFTCCGHRYPNASLWSCCAGVLHPRPEPHNTTKNMIPGPRLLPLGDLKTEVLCHSRVLLGTVESVSVKMNERSIVMVNAWSLLASRGHVNALPSPHYLTLPDHCSSPELVPGNTYIWVKMPSSDTITFISDLSDHSSPVHSILSRCSTCI
;
A
#
# COMPACT_ATOMS: atom_id res chain seq x y z
N MET A 1 4.08 -20.41 -46.41
CA MET A 1 4.72 -19.08 -46.27
C MET A 1 3.62 -18.04 -46.40
N GLU A 2 2.99 -17.69 -45.28
CA GLU A 2 2.09 -16.54 -45.19
C GLU A 2 2.45 -15.78 -43.91
N ARG A 3 2.63 -14.46 -44.06
CA ARG A 3 3.02 -13.53 -43.00
C ARG A 3 1.86 -13.37 -42.03
N VAL A 4 2.08 -13.66 -40.75
CA VAL A 4 1.21 -13.21 -39.66
C VAL A 4 1.87 -11.98 -39.02
N THR A 5 1.31 -10.82 -39.31
CA THR A 5 1.57 -9.56 -38.64
C THR A 5 1.07 -9.64 -37.19
N MET A 6 1.97 -9.68 -36.22
CA MET A 6 1.66 -9.49 -34.80
C MET A 6 1.34 -8.01 -34.53
N THR A 7 0.05 -7.69 -34.41
CA THR A 7 -0.40 -6.44 -33.78
C THR A 7 -0.34 -6.61 -32.26
N ILE A 8 0.62 -5.94 -31.63
CA ILE A 8 0.74 -5.82 -30.17
C ILE A 8 -0.33 -4.81 -29.71
N PRO A 9 -1.23 -5.15 -28.76
CA PRO A 9 -2.12 -4.15 -28.18
C PRO A 9 -1.30 -3.30 -27.20
N LEU A 10 -1.14 -2.02 -27.52
CA LEU A 10 -0.69 -0.99 -26.60
C LEU A 10 -1.64 -0.96 -25.40
N LEU A 11 -1.14 -1.39 -24.22
CA LEU A 11 -1.71 -1.05 -22.93
C LEU A 11 -1.61 0.47 -22.74
N MET A 12 -2.66 1.18 -23.15
CA MET A 12 -2.88 2.56 -22.75
C MET A 12 -3.22 2.57 -21.26
N PHE A 13 -2.20 2.78 -20.43
CA PHE A 13 -2.40 3.33 -19.10
C PHE A 13 -3.07 4.69 -19.26
N VAL A 14 -4.40 4.72 -19.12
CA VAL A 14 -5.13 5.95 -18.89
C VAL A 14 -4.82 6.37 -17.45
N LEU A 15 -3.72 7.09 -17.29
CA LEU A 15 -3.55 7.97 -16.14
C LEU A 15 -4.67 9.00 -16.22
N LEU A 16 -5.73 8.79 -15.43
CA LEU A 16 -6.70 9.82 -15.11
C LEU A 16 -5.96 10.90 -14.30
N THR A 17 -5.28 11.79 -15.01
CA THR A 17 -4.81 13.06 -14.44
C THR A 17 -6.05 13.89 -14.17
N LEU A 18 -6.54 13.87 -12.92
CA LEU A 18 -7.42 14.91 -12.42
C LEU A 18 -6.59 16.19 -12.28
N PRO A 19 -6.91 17.27 -13.01
CA PRO A 19 -6.26 18.55 -12.82
C PRO A 19 -6.98 19.26 -11.67
N CYS A 20 -6.32 19.32 -10.52
CA CYS A 20 -6.31 20.40 -9.53
C CYS A 20 -5.68 19.82 -8.24
N TYR A 21 -4.77 20.59 -7.64
CA TYR A 21 -3.87 20.25 -6.52
C TYR A 21 -2.55 19.56 -6.92
N ASN A 22 -1.63 20.38 -7.42
CA ASN A 22 -0.19 20.11 -7.28
C ASN A 22 0.19 20.26 -5.79
N ALA A 23 0.07 19.17 -5.04
CA ALA A 23 0.80 18.96 -3.81
C ALA A 23 1.27 17.50 -3.82
N HIS A 24 2.52 17.25 -3.42
CA HIS A 24 3.05 15.89 -3.30
C HIS A 24 2.11 15.08 -2.40
N GLY A 25 1.48 14.04 -2.94
CA GLY A 25 0.63 13.15 -2.16
C GLY A 25 1.45 12.53 -1.03
N GLN A 26 1.01 12.71 0.21
CA GLN A 26 1.64 12.04 1.35
C GLN A 26 1.17 10.59 1.33
N VAL A 27 2.10 9.66 1.41
CA VAL A 27 1.78 8.23 1.49
C VAL A 27 1.93 7.84 2.96
N ASN A 28 0.92 7.21 3.56
CA ASN A 28 1.03 6.74 4.94
C ASN A 28 1.96 5.52 5.05
N HIS A 29 2.18 5.03 6.27
CA HIS A 29 3.03 3.85 6.54
C HIS A 29 2.60 2.58 5.77
N PHE A 30 1.35 2.52 5.32
CA PHE A 30 0.78 1.40 4.55
C PHE A 30 0.85 1.59 3.03
N GLY A 31 1.54 2.61 2.53
CA GLY A 31 1.60 2.85 1.09
C GLY A 31 0.35 3.51 0.50
N ILE A 32 -0.58 3.99 1.34
CA ILE A 32 -1.86 4.55 0.90
C ILE A 32 -1.73 6.07 0.74
N PRO A 33 -2.11 6.64 -0.41
CA PRO A 33 -2.15 8.09 -0.60
C PRO A 33 -3.15 8.72 0.36
N VAL A 34 -2.67 9.60 1.22
CA VAL A 34 -3.46 10.49 2.06
C VAL A 34 -3.48 11.86 1.40
N SER A 35 -4.60 12.58 1.51
CA SER A 35 -4.72 13.93 0.96
C SER A 35 -3.63 14.84 1.54
N ALA A 36 -3.02 15.67 0.69
CA ALA A 36 -2.04 16.67 1.11
C ALA A 36 -2.64 17.73 2.07
N HIS A 37 -3.97 17.84 2.14
CA HIS A 37 -4.67 18.74 3.08
C HIS A 37 -4.84 18.13 4.47
N ALA A 38 -4.58 16.84 4.65
CA ALA A 38 -4.67 16.16 5.94
C ALA A 38 -3.42 16.39 6.84
N GLY A 39 -2.55 17.33 6.46
CA GLY A 39 -1.19 17.54 6.97
C GLY A 39 -1.05 18.14 8.37
N PHE A 40 -1.99 17.90 9.28
CA PHE A 40 -1.92 18.38 10.67
C PHE A 40 -2.19 17.24 11.67
N TYR A 41 -1.36 16.20 11.63
CA TYR A 41 -1.25 15.30 12.78
C TYR A 41 0.20 15.19 13.22
N ASP A 42 0.45 15.59 14.46
CA ASP A 42 1.77 15.45 15.05
C ASP A 42 1.92 14.02 15.57
N THR A 43 3.10 13.45 15.36
CA THR A 43 3.41 12.12 15.93
C THR A 43 4.01 12.31 17.32
N SER A 44 3.71 11.39 18.24
CA SER A 44 4.20 11.48 19.61
C SER A 44 5.72 11.65 19.64
N PRO A 45 6.26 12.59 20.45
CA PRO A 45 7.70 12.81 20.54
C PRO A 45 8.43 11.53 20.95
N LYS A 46 9.49 11.18 20.22
CA LYS A 46 10.29 9.96 20.45
C LYS A 46 11.10 9.98 21.75
N ASP A 47 11.23 11.13 22.39
CA ASP A 47 12.14 11.35 23.51
C ASP A 47 11.61 10.82 24.87
N HIS A 48 10.56 9.98 24.88
CA HIS A 48 9.91 9.44 26.10
C HIS A 48 9.55 10.51 27.15
N LEU A 49 9.49 11.78 26.74
CA LEU A 49 9.26 12.95 27.57
C LEU A 49 8.01 13.67 27.07
N CYS A 50 7.03 13.85 27.95
CA CYS A 50 5.81 14.61 27.69
C CYS A 50 5.76 15.80 28.65
N GLY A 51 6.01 17.00 28.13
CA GLY A 51 6.14 18.19 28.96
C GLY A 51 7.35 18.12 29.88
N LYS A 52 7.13 17.76 31.15
CA LYS A 52 8.19 17.59 32.17
C LYS A 52 8.27 16.17 32.75
N GLY A 53 7.38 15.27 32.37
CA GLY A 53 7.31 13.90 32.88
C GLY A 53 7.83 12.90 31.86
N LYS A 54 8.54 11.86 32.34
CA LYS A 54 8.77 10.66 31.55
C LYS A 54 7.46 9.89 31.43
N TYR A 55 7.19 9.32 30.26
CA TYR A 55 6.02 8.48 30.04
C TYR A 55 6.40 7.22 29.26
N ASP A 56 5.61 6.17 29.47
CA ASP A 56 5.74 4.96 28.66
C ASP A 56 4.99 5.15 27.34
N VAL A 57 5.74 5.15 26.24
CA VAL A 57 5.21 5.25 24.87
C VAL A 57 4.37 4.01 24.52
N LEU A 58 4.50 2.93 25.29
CA LEU A 58 3.74 1.69 25.16
C LEU A 58 2.40 1.68 25.91
N ASP A 59 2.07 2.75 26.63
CA ASP A 59 0.79 2.90 27.31
C ASP A 59 0.10 4.22 26.98
N TYR A 60 0.88 5.24 26.63
CA TYR A 60 0.40 6.61 26.47
C TYR A 60 0.88 7.26 25.17
N THR A 61 0.07 8.21 24.70
CA THR A 61 0.39 9.11 23.60
C THR A 61 0.50 10.54 24.14
N CYS A 62 1.54 11.29 23.74
CA CYS A 62 1.72 12.68 24.15
C CYS A 62 1.37 13.64 23.02
N CYS A 63 0.42 14.56 23.26
CA CYS A 63 -0.02 15.58 22.31
C CYS A 63 0.15 16.98 22.92
N GLU A 64 0.98 17.83 22.31
CA GLU A 64 1.28 19.18 22.81
C GLU A 64 1.56 19.25 24.33
N LYS A 65 2.35 18.28 24.83
CA LYS A 65 2.72 18.14 26.26
C LYS A 65 1.58 17.66 27.19
N VAL A 66 0.45 17.23 26.64
CA VAL A 66 -0.65 16.56 27.36
C VAL A 66 -0.56 15.05 27.14
N LEU A 67 -0.58 14.30 28.24
CA LEU A 67 -0.51 12.84 28.21
C LEU A 67 -1.92 12.25 28.06
N HIS A 68 -2.08 11.32 27.12
CA HIS A 68 -3.32 10.60 26.85
C HIS A 68 -3.11 9.10 26.99
N GLU A 69 -4.07 8.40 27.57
CA GLU A 69 -4.08 6.93 27.64
C GLU A 69 -4.33 6.32 26.25
N GLY A 70 -3.51 5.34 25.87
CA GLY A 70 -3.60 4.63 24.60
C GLY A 70 -2.36 4.78 23.73
N VAL A 71 -2.01 3.69 23.05
CA VAL A 71 -0.82 3.56 22.20
C VAL A 71 -1.20 3.83 20.74
N GLY A 72 -0.29 4.46 20.00
CA GLY A 72 -0.44 4.63 18.54
C GLY A 72 -1.57 5.58 18.16
N LEU A 73 -1.99 6.45 19.07
CA LEU A 73 -2.91 7.54 18.75
C LEU A 73 -2.17 8.64 18.00
N SER A 74 -2.91 9.42 17.22
CA SER A 74 -2.42 10.62 16.52
C SER A 74 -2.89 11.87 17.23
N CYS A 75 -2.17 12.98 17.07
CA CYS A 75 -2.47 14.23 17.75
C CYS A 75 -3.15 15.24 16.82
N CYS A 76 -4.22 15.87 17.30
CA CYS A 76 -4.88 17.02 16.68
C CYS A 76 -4.81 18.18 17.68
N GLY A 77 -3.76 18.98 17.58
CA GLY A 77 -3.36 19.89 18.65
C GLY A 77 -3.08 19.10 19.94
N ASN A 78 -3.71 19.51 21.05
CA ASN A 78 -3.56 18.86 22.36
C ASN A 78 -4.42 17.60 22.58
N ARG A 79 -5.20 17.15 21.57
CA ARG A 79 -6.10 16.00 21.68
C ARG A 79 -5.51 14.78 20.98
N ALA A 80 -5.53 13.62 21.64
CA ALA A 80 -5.23 12.35 21.00
C ALA A 80 -6.47 11.73 20.36
N PHE A 81 -6.33 11.14 19.18
CA PHE A 81 -7.41 10.47 18.46
C PHE A 81 -6.92 9.22 17.71
N ASN A 82 -7.83 8.29 17.46
CA ASN A 82 -7.55 7.09 16.66
C ASN A 82 -7.84 7.39 15.18
N LEU A 83 -6.85 7.12 14.31
CA LEU A 83 -6.92 7.38 12.86
C LEU A 83 -8.07 6.66 12.15
N ILE A 84 -8.54 5.53 12.67
CA ILE A 84 -9.66 4.75 12.13
C ILE A 84 -11.01 5.40 12.51
N ARG A 85 -11.07 6.17 13.62
CA ARG A 85 -12.33 6.72 14.17
C ARG A 85 -12.56 8.19 13.90
N ALA A 86 -11.51 8.96 13.64
CA ALA A 86 -11.61 10.41 13.48
C ALA A 86 -10.53 10.95 12.54
N SER A 87 -10.78 12.17 12.08
CA SER A 87 -9.88 12.96 11.26
C SER A 87 -9.65 14.34 11.87
N CYS A 88 -8.49 14.93 11.63
CA CYS A 88 -8.12 16.29 12.06
C CYS A 88 -8.00 17.23 10.85
N CYS A 89 -8.74 18.34 10.86
CA CYS A 89 -8.66 19.39 9.84
C CYS A 89 -8.58 20.76 10.53
N GLU A 90 -7.55 21.55 10.23
CA GLU A 90 -7.32 22.88 10.85
C GLU A 90 -7.39 22.88 12.38
N GLY A 91 -6.91 21.81 13.02
CA GLY A 91 -6.96 21.63 14.48
C GLY A 91 -8.32 21.23 15.05
N GLN A 92 -9.32 20.97 14.21
CA GLN A 92 -10.62 20.45 14.62
C GLN A 92 -10.77 18.96 14.32
N LEU A 93 -11.29 18.22 15.31
CA LEU A 93 -11.59 16.80 15.18
C LEU A 93 -12.97 16.58 14.58
N THR A 94 -13.02 15.82 13.49
CA THR A 94 -14.25 15.27 12.91
C THR A 94 -14.33 13.77 13.24
N HIS A 95 -15.34 13.37 14.01
CA HIS A 95 -15.57 11.97 14.36
C HIS A 95 -16.27 11.20 13.23
N ASN A 96 -16.12 9.87 13.23
CA ASN A 96 -16.75 8.93 12.29
C ASN A 96 -16.29 9.05 10.83
N VAL A 97 -15.20 9.75 10.59
CA VAL A 97 -14.49 9.77 9.31
C VAL A 97 -13.05 9.40 9.64
N SER A 98 -12.51 8.39 8.95
CA SER A 98 -11.14 7.93 9.17
C SER A 98 -10.14 8.87 8.50
N GLN A 99 -9.10 9.28 9.23
CA GLN A 99 -7.99 10.08 8.71
C GLN A 99 -7.29 9.42 7.52
N LEU A 100 -7.36 8.08 7.44
CA LEU A 100 -6.68 7.29 6.41
C LEU A 100 -7.31 7.45 5.01
N VAL A 101 -8.57 7.91 4.94
CA VAL A 101 -9.31 8.06 3.67
C VAL A 101 -9.99 9.42 3.52
N SER A 102 -9.94 10.27 4.55
CA SER A 102 -10.60 11.58 4.53
C SER A 102 -9.84 12.65 3.77
N ASP A 103 -10.58 13.67 3.34
CA ASP A 103 -10.05 14.96 2.91
C ASP A 103 -10.67 16.12 3.72
N CYS A 104 -10.09 17.31 3.67
CA CYS A 104 -10.53 18.46 4.46
C CYS A 104 -11.29 19.50 3.62
N CYS A 105 -12.42 19.97 4.15
CA CYS A 105 -13.19 21.09 3.64
C CYS A 105 -13.25 22.17 4.73
N GLY A 106 -12.25 23.05 4.75
CA GLY A 106 -11.97 23.90 5.91
C GLY A 106 -11.66 23.04 7.15
N CYS A 107 -12.34 23.31 8.26
CA CYS A 107 -12.16 22.58 9.52
C CYS A 107 -12.91 21.23 9.62
N ARG A 108 -13.62 20.81 8.57
CA ARG A 108 -14.41 19.57 8.57
C ARG A 108 -13.79 18.53 7.65
N ALA A 109 -13.61 17.32 8.16
CA ALA A 109 -13.21 16.18 7.34
C ALA A 109 -14.42 15.57 6.62
N TYR A 110 -14.18 15.03 5.42
CA TYR A 110 -15.19 14.33 4.63
C TYR A 110 -14.57 13.14 3.88
N ASP A 111 -15.40 12.19 3.46
CA ASP A 111 -14.95 11.06 2.63
C ASP A 111 -15.09 11.42 1.14
N PRO A 112 -13.99 11.66 0.39
CA PRO A 112 -14.03 12.06 -1.01
C PRO A 112 -14.61 10.98 -1.94
N LEU A 113 -14.74 9.73 -1.47
CA LEU A 113 -15.42 8.68 -2.23
C LEU A 113 -16.91 8.96 -2.38
N ASN A 114 -17.52 9.55 -1.36
CA ASN A 114 -18.96 9.74 -1.26
C ASN A 114 -19.36 11.22 -1.28
N GLN A 115 -18.41 12.13 -1.10
CA GLN A 115 -18.66 13.56 -0.95
C GLN A 115 -17.63 14.41 -1.73
N LEU A 116 -17.92 15.69 -1.95
CA LEU A 116 -16.99 16.68 -2.48
C LEU A 116 -17.05 17.95 -1.62
N CYS A 117 -15.93 18.66 -1.52
CA CYS A 117 -15.89 20.04 -1.05
C CYS A 117 -16.00 21.02 -2.22
N CYS A 118 -17.10 21.76 -2.30
CA CYS A 118 -17.35 22.76 -3.34
C CYS A 118 -17.61 24.12 -2.67
N ASP A 119 -16.77 25.13 -2.94
CA ASP A 119 -16.83 26.46 -2.30
C ASP A 119 -16.99 26.40 -0.77
N SER A 120 -16.19 25.55 -0.11
CA SER A 120 -16.21 25.30 1.35
C SER A 120 -17.48 24.61 1.88
N GLN A 121 -18.30 24.04 1.00
CA GLN A 121 -19.47 23.24 1.36
C GLN A 121 -19.26 21.77 0.99
N ILE A 122 -19.53 20.88 1.95
CA ILE A 122 -19.49 19.43 1.72
C ILE A 122 -20.82 18.99 1.08
N LEU A 123 -20.75 18.44 -0.13
CA LEU A 123 -21.88 17.95 -0.90
C LEU A 123 -21.76 16.44 -1.13
N THR A 124 -22.88 15.73 -1.10
CA THR A 124 -22.92 14.28 -1.38
C THR A 124 -22.86 14.03 -2.88
N ARG A 125 -22.04 13.06 -3.31
CA ARG A 125 -21.96 12.62 -4.70
C ARG A 125 -23.30 12.05 -5.15
N THR A 126 -23.80 12.56 -6.26
CA THR A 126 -24.96 11.98 -6.96
C THR A 126 -24.53 11.06 -8.09
N GLN A 127 -23.28 11.17 -8.57
CA GLN A 127 -22.73 10.32 -9.63
C GLN A 127 -21.24 9.99 -9.40
N PRO A 128 -20.72 8.91 -10.01
CA PRO A 128 -19.32 8.50 -9.89
C PRO A 128 -18.31 9.56 -10.35
N HIS A 129 -18.68 10.43 -11.29
CA HIS A 129 -17.80 11.44 -11.88
C HIS A 129 -18.26 12.89 -11.65
N SER A 130 -19.09 13.14 -10.63
CA SER A 130 -19.46 14.49 -10.19
C SER A 130 -18.21 15.35 -9.91
N LYS A 131 -18.29 16.62 -10.30
CA LYS A 131 -17.29 17.70 -10.14
C LYS A 131 -17.98 18.95 -9.57
N CYS A 132 -17.19 19.87 -9.01
CA CYS A 132 -17.72 21.13 -8.46
C CYS A 132 -17.82 22.22 -9.53
N CYS A 133 -18.95 22.93 -9.53
CA CYS A 133 -19.19 24.17 -10.25
C CYS A 133 -19.64 25.25 -9.27
N GLY A 134 -18.68 25.95 -8.67
CA GLY A 134 -18.99 26.83 -7.54
C GLY A 134 -19.53 26.02 -6.36
N LYS A 135 -20.78 26.27 -5.96
CA LYS A 135 -21.49 25.54 -4.89
C LYS A 135 -22.31 24.34 -5.38
N ASP A 136 -22.40 24.12 -6.69
CA ASP A 136 -23.21 23.05 -7.27
C ASP A 136 -22.34 21.88 -7.76
N LEU A 137 -22.95 20.69 -7.84
CA LEU A 137 -22.33 19.53 -8.48
C LEU A 137 -22.77 19.43 -9.94
N TYR A 138 -21.84 19.05 -10.80
CA TYR A 138 -22.12 18.76 -12.20
C TYR A 138 -21.38 17.50 -12.69
N ASP A 139 -21.82 16.92 -13.78
CA ASP A 139 -21.28 15.69 -14.38
C ASP A 139 -20.80 15.89 -15.83
N GLU A 140 -20.58 14.79 -16.56
CA GLU A 140 -20.19 14.80 -17.97
C GLU A 140 -21.31 15.20 -18.96
N HIS A 141 -22.57 15.11 -18.52
CA HIS A 141 -23.77 15.54 -19.22
C HIS A 141 -24.10 17.02 -18.96
N GLN A 142 -23.27 17.71 -18.18
CA GLN A 142 -23.44 19.11 -17.82
C GLN A 142 -22.16 19.92 -18.11
N LEU A 143 -22.33 21.23 -18.17
CA LEU A 143 -21.27 22.21 -18.37
C LEU A 143 -21.26 23.18 -17.20
N CYS A 144 -20.09 23.49 -16.66
CA CYS A 144 -19.91 24.56 -15.70
C CYS A 144 -19.45 25.82 -16.43
N CYS A 145 -20.35 26.78 -16.62
CA CYS A 145 -20.09 28.01 -17.39
C CYS A 145 -20.17 29.24 -16.46
N GLY A 146 -19.40 30.28 -16.74
CA GLY A 146 -19.38 31.53 -15.97
C GLY A 146 -18.02 31.83 -15.33
N ASN A 147 -17.90 33.04 -14.79
CA ASN A 147 -16.70 33.50 -14.07
C ASN A 147 -16.70 33.01 -12.61
N VAL A 148 -15.65 33.32 -11.85
CA VAL A 148 -15.46 32.83 -10.46
C VAL A 148 -16.62 33.18 -9.51
N GLN A 149 -17.35 34.27 -9.73
CA GLN A 149 -18.46 34.71 -8.87
C GLN A 149 -19.87 34.34 -9.39
N GLY A 150 -19.98 33.81 -10.61
CA GLY A 150 -21.26 33.57 -11.28
C GLY A 150 -21.30 32.27 -12.09
N ARG A 151 -20.55 31.24 -11.67
CA ARG A 151 -20.61 29.93 -12.34
C ARG A 151 -22.00 29.32 -12.21
N LYS A 152 -22.50 28.74 -13.30
CA LYS A 152 -23.78 28.07 -13.42
C LYS A 152 -23.59 26.71 -14.08
N VAL A 153 -24.36 25.74 -13.62
CA VAL A 153 -24.44 24.42 -14.24
C VAL A 153 -25.49 24.45 -15.35
N LEU A 154 -25.09 24.10 -16.57
CA LEU A 154 -25.96 24.02 -17.74
C LEU A 154 -26.04 22.58 -18.25
N THR A 155 -27.22 22.09 -18.60
CA THR A 155 -27.37 20.79 -19.26
C THR A 155 -26.73 20.82 -20.64
N LYS A 156 -25.80 19.91 -20.91
CA LYS A 156 -25.06 19.82 -22.16
C LYS A 156 -25.98 19.26 -23.25
N ARG A 157 -26.32 20.09 -24.24
CA ARG A 157 -27.24 19.68 -25.32
C ARG A 157 -26.62 18.68 -26.30
N SER A 158 -25.29 18.66 -26.44
CA SER A 158 -24.55 17.78 -27.34
C SER A 158 -23.06 17.73 -26.96
N GLY A 159 -22.34 16.71 -27.42
CA GLY A 159 -20.87 16.59 -27.28
C GLY A 159 -20.07 17.81 -27.78
N HIS A 160 -20.69 18.64 -28.64
CA HIS A 160 -20.07 19.81 -29.27
C HIS A 160 -20.37 21.12 -28.55
N HIS A 161 -21.23 21.09 -27.53
CA HIS A 161 -21.50 22.28 -26.74
C HIS A 161 -20.31 22.61 -25.82
N ARG A 162 -20.00 23.91 -25.75
CA ARG A 162 -18.92 24.52 -24.95
C ARG A 162 -19.46 25.76 -24.23
N CYS A 163 -18.74 26.23 -23.22
CA CYS A 163 -19.11 27.46 -22.51
C CYS A 163 -18.59 28.70 -23.23
N CYS A 164 -19.41 29.75 -23.28
CA CYS A 164 -19.03 31.11 -23.62
C CYS A 164 -19.61 32.05 -22.56
N GLY A 165 -18.77 32.58 -21.67
CA GLY A 165 -19.26 33.28 -20.48
C GLY A 165 -20.13 32.35 -19.63
N ASP A 166 -21.34 32.79 -19.29
CA ASP A 166 -22.35 32.01 -18.55
C ASP A 166 -23.34 31.26 -19.45
N GLN A 167 -23.10 31.23 -20.78
CA GLN A 167 -23.95 30.54 -21.76
C GLN A 167 -23.24 29.33 -22.39
N GLN A 168 -24.01 28.45 -23.02
CA GLN A 168 -23.48 27.35 -23.85
C GLN A 168 -23.71 27.63 -25.34
N PHE A 169 -22.75 27.25 -26.17
CA PHE A 169 -22.85 27.34 -27.64
C PHE A 169 -22.37 26.06 -28.31
N ASP A 170 -22.89 25.75 -29.49
CA ASP A 170 -22.40 24.64 -30.31
C ASP A 170 -21.19 25.11 -31.14
N GLN A 171 -20.02 24.51 -30.90
CA GLN A 171 -18.77 24.86 -31.60
C GLN A 171 -18.83 24.63 -33.12
N ARG A 172 -19.84 23.92 -33.63
CA ARG A 172 -20.05 23.69 -35.07
C ARG A 172 -20.74 24.84 -35.78
N SER A 173 -21.48 25.68 -35.06
CA SER A 173 -22.27 26.77 -35.66
C SER A 173 -21.91 28.15 -35.12
N HIS A 174 -21.34 28.23 -33.92
CA HIS A 174 -20.99 29.48 -33.25
C HIS A 174 -19.56 29.44 -32.73
N CYS A 175 -18.95 30.61 -32.51
CA CYS A 175 -17.73 30.79 -31.74
C CYS A 175 -17.99 31.71 -30.53
N CYS A 176 -17.05 31.75 -29.58
CA CYS A 176 -17.18 32.62 -28.41
C CYS A 176 -16.38 33.91 -28.62
N CYS A 177 -17.06 35.04 -28.65
CA CYS A 177 -16.44 36.34 -28.89
C CYS A 177 -16.42 37.19 -27.62
N PHE A 178 -15.38 38.01 -27.50
CA PHE A 178 -15.24 38.97 -26.41
C PHE A 178 -15.64 40.35 -26.93
N ASP A 179 -16.74 40.89 -26.43
CA ASP A 179 -17.17 42.25 -26.74
C ASP A 179 -17.34 43.04 -25.44
N SER A 180 -16.47 44.05 -25.26
CA SER A 180 -16.63 45.13 -24.29
C SER A 180 -17.10 44.67 -22.88
N GLU A 181 -16.38 43.70 -22.31
CA GLU A 181 -16.53 43.05 -20.98
C GLU A 181 -17.39 41.77 -20.89
N LEU A 182 -18.10 41.36 -21.94
CA LEU A 182 -18.92 40.14 -21.94
C LEU A 182 -18.46 39.14 -23.01
N LEU A 183 -18.57 37.84 -22.67
CA LEU A 183 -18.36 36.73 -23.60
C LEU A 183 -19.72 36.32 -24.18
N THR A 184 -19.91 36.49 -25.49
CA THR A 184 -21.15 36.14 -26.19
C THR A 184 -20.94 35.10 -27.28
N PRO A 185 -21.87 34.14 -27.45
CA PRO A 185 -21.87 33.26 -28.61
C PRO A 185 -22.22 34.03 -29.88
N GLU A 186 -21.35 34.00 -30.88
CA GLU A 186 -21.57 34.63 -32.18
C GLU A 186 -21.54 33.57 -33.29
N PRO A 187 -22.31 33.73 -34.38
CA PRO A 187 -22.25 32.80 -35.51
C PRO A 187 -20.85 32.79 -36.14
N LEU A 188 -20.43 31.65 -36.69
CA LEU A 188 -19.07 31.47 -37.24
C LEU A 188 -18.66 32.48 -38.34
N ASN A 189 -19.62 33.19 -38.93
CA ASN A 189 -19.39 34.26 -39.92
C ASN A 189 -19.13 35.64 -39.30
N ALA A 190 -19.21 35.79 -37.98
CA ALA A 190 -18.90 37.03 -37.29
C ALA A 190 -17.41 37.39 -37.42
N SER A 191 -17.12 38.70 -37.46
CA SER A 191 -15.76 39.23 -37.66
C SER A 191 -14.75 38.73 -36.61
N CYS A 192 -15.20 38.52 -35.38
CA CYS A 192 -14.41 37.96 -34.29
C CYS A 192 -14.03 36.47 -34.52
N CYS A 193 -14.87 35.70 -35.20
CA CYS A 193 -14.61 34.30 -35.56
C CYS A 193 -13.68 34.17 -36.78
N ALA A 194 -13.52 35.25 -37.56
CA ALA A 194 -12.72 35.27 -38.80
C ALA A 194 -11.21 35.48 -38.57
N SER A 195 -10.75 35.64 -37.32
CA SER A 195 -9.35 35.90 -36.99
C SER A 195 -8.68 34.67 -36.35
N PRO A 196 -7.63 34.06 -36.97
CA PRO A 196 -6.92 32.92 -36.40
C PRO A 196 -5.87 33.37 -35.36
N GLY A 197 -6.30 34.11 -34.35
CA GLY A 197 -5.38 34.73 -33.40
C GLY A 197 -6.03 34.92 -32.04
N PHE A 198 -6.15 33.84 -31.27
CA PHE A 198 -5.95 33.74 -29.81
C PHE A 198 -6.37 32.31 -29.37
N ASN A 199 -5.61 31.31 -29.83
CA ASN A 199 -5.56 30.02 -29.13
C ASN A 199 -4.77 30.26 -27.83
N VAL A 200 -5.47 30.66 -26.77
CA VAL A 200 -4.92 30.54 -25.41
C VAL A 200 -5.02 29.07 -25.03
N PHE A 201 -3.89 28.53 -24.55
CA PHE A 201 -3.61 27.15 -24.10
C PHE A 201 -2.78 26.28 -25.04
N GLN A 202 -1.57 26.76 -25.35
CA GLN A 202 -0.43 25.87 -25.56
C GLN A 202 0.63 26.21 -24.51
N HIS A 203 0.56 25.53 -23.35
CA HIS A 203 1.65 25.56 -22.40
C HIS A 203 2.89 24.94 -23.07
N ARG A 204 3.90 25.78 -23.26
CA ARG A 204 5.29 25.36 -23.46
C ARG A 204 5.68 24.41 -22.32
N ALA A 205 5.89 23.15 -22.65
CA ALA A 205 6.78 22.31 -21.85
C ALA A 205 8.22 22.72 -22.19
N ILE A 206 8.83 23.47 -21.28
CA ILE A 206 10.28 23.61 -21.20
C ILE A 206 10.79 22.23 -20.79
N ALA A 207 11.33 21.48 -21.76
CA ALA A 207 12.14 20.31 -21.46
C ALA A 207 13.42 20.80 -20.77
N GLN A 208 13.60 20.41 -19.51
CA GLN A 208 14.85 20.59 -18.81
C GLN A 208 15.96 19.80 -19.52
N ASN A 209 17.15 20.41 -19.52
CA ASN A 209 18.39 19.95 -20.14
C ASN A 209 18.60 18.43 -20.07
N SER A 210 18.54 17.78 -21.24
CA SER A 210 19.15 16.47 -21.48
C SER A 210 20.18 16.65 -22.60
N PRO A 211 21.40 16.08 -22.51
CA PRO A 211 22.42 16.28 -23.54
C PRO A 211 22.00 15.62 -24.86
N ASN A 212 21.97 16.41 -25.93
CA ASN A 212 21.80 15.92 -27.31
C ASN A 212 23.01 15.08 -27.73
N CYS A 213 22.99 13.78 -27.45
CA CYS A 213 24.00 12.85 -27.97
C CYS A 213 23.78 12.56 -29.46
N MET A 214 24.87 12.42 -30.23
CA MET A 214 24.80 12.02 -31.64
C MET A 214 24.11 10.64 -31.81
N PRO A 215 23.45 10.37 -32.96
CA PRO A 215 22.86 9.08 -33.26
C PRO A 215 23.86 7.93 -33.05
N GLY A 216 23.49 6.93 -32.24
CA GLY A 216 24.35 5.79 -31.89
C GLY A 216 25.15 5.94 -30.58
N LYS A 217 25.20 7.12 -29.96
CA LYS A 217 25.78 7.32 -28.62
C LYS A 217 24.70 7.39 -27.54
N LYS A 218 24.99 6.87 -26.34
CA LYS A 218 24.09 6.90 -25.19
C LYS A 218 24.53 7.97 -24.17
N PRO A 219 23.60 8.63 -23.46
CA PRO A 219 23.94 9.58 -22.41
C PRO A 219 24.48 8.87 -21.17
N CYS A 220 25.41 9.53 -20.48
CA CYS A 220 26.01 9.16 -19.21
C CYS A 220 25.94 10.37 -18.27
N GLY A 221 24.96 10.36 -17.35
CA GLY A 221 24.62 11.48 -16.47
C GLY A 221 24.26 12.77 -17.22
N LEU A 222 24.62 13.92 -16.65
CA LEU A 222 24.18 15.24 -17.13
C LEU A 222 25.06 15.87 -18.24
N GLY A 223 26.16 15.24 -18.64
CA GLY A 223 27.14 15.91 -19.52
C GLY A 223 28.01 15.05 -20.43
N ALA A 224 27.92 13.71 -20.39
CA ALA A 224 28.77 12.85 -21.22
C ALA A 224 27.95 11.94 -22.14
N CYS A 225 28.46 11.65 -23.34
CA CYS A 225 27.91 10.70 -24.29
C CYS A 225 28.95 9.62 -24.59
N PHE A 226 28.58 8.35 -24.55
CA PHE A 226 29.50 7.22 -24.79
C PHE A 226 29.01 6.31 -25.90
N ASN A 227 29.94 5.62 -26.55
CA ASN A 227 29.61 4.58 -27.54
C ASN A 227 29.35 3.24 -26.82
N PRO A 228 28.12 2.71 -26.83
CA PRO A 228 27.79 1.47 -26.13
C PRO A 228 28.52 0.23 -26.67
N THR A 229 29.14 0.28 -27.85
CA THR A 229 29.95 -0.85 -28.37
C THR A 229 31.36 -0.91 -27.80
N THR A 230 31.93 0.21 -27.34
CA THR A 230 33.34 0.29 -26.91
C THR A 230 33.53 0.82 -25.49
N GLU A 231 32.51 1.51 -24.96
CA GLU A 231 32.57 2.28 -23.72
C GLU A 231 31.35 1.97 -22.85
N ARG A 232 31.44 2.34 -21.57
CA ARG A 232 30.40 2.15 -20.56
C ARG A 232 30.26 3.41 -19.71
N CYS A 233 29.10 3.60 -19.12
CA CYS A 233 28.86 4.64 -18.12
C CYS A 233 28.94 4.05 -16.70
N CYS A 234 29.84 4.59 -15.88
CA CYS A 234 29.93 4.29 -14.46
C CYS A 234 28.95 5.20 -13.70
N VAL A 235 27.91 4.60 -13.13
CA VAL A 235 26.93 5.25 -12.25
C VAL A 235 27.00 4.62 -10.86
N ASN A 236 26.44 5.29 -9.84
CA ASN A 236 26.37 4.77 -8.47
C ASN A 236 24.99 4.16 -8.20
N PRO A 237 24.74 2.86 -8.52
CA PRO A 237 23.58 2.18 -7.98
C PRO A 237 23.93 1.63 -6.59
N SER A 238 23.00 1.78 -5.64
CA SER A 238 23.00 1.07 -4.37
C SER A 238 23.05 -0.44 -4.63
N SER A 239 24.21 -1.06 -4.43
CA SER A 239 24.43 -2.48 -4.69
C SER A 239 23.98 -3.32 -3.50
N HIS A 240 22.88 -4.06 -3.66
CA HIS A 240 22.54 -5.19 -2.78
C HIS A 240 22.99 -6.52 -3.41
N GLN A 241 23.91 -7.18 -2.70
CA GLN A 241 24.39 -8.58 -2.77
C GLN A 241 24.77 -9.19 -4.14
N GLY A 242 26.08 -9.45 -4.32
CA GLY A 242 26.61 -10.72 -4.84
C GLY A 242 26.23 -11.18 -6.27
N GLN A 243 25.74 -10.31 -7.15
CA GLN A 243 25.38 -10.70 -8.52
C GLN A 243 26.55 -10.56 -9.50
N SER A 244 26.60 -11.47 -10.48
CA SER A 244 27.47 -11.34 -11.65
C SER A 244 26.93 -10.21 -12.54
N TYR A 245 27.77 -9.25 -12.89
CA TYR A 245 27.42 -8.24 -13.89
C TYR A 245 27.51 -8.90 -15.27
N SER A 246 26.35 -9.27 -15.84
CA SER A 246 26.26 -9.60 -17.26
C SER A 246 26.30 -8.34 -18.11
N HIS A 247 26.67 -8.52 -19.38
CA HIS A 247 27.29 -7.52 -20.25
C HIS A 247 26.42 -6.29 -20.60
N ASP A 248 25.22 -6.05 -20.07
CA ASP A 248 24.34 -4.94 -20.51
C ASP A 248 23.35 -4.36 -19.46
N GLN A 249 23.57 -4.51 -18.14
CA GLN A 249 22.55 -4.16 -17.12
C GLN A 249 22.94 -3.01 -16.16
N ALA A 250 21.97 -2.13 -15.88
CA ALA A 250 21.96 -1.20 -14.74
C ALA A 250 20.73 -1.48 -13.85
N ARG A 251 20.86 -1.32 -12.53
CA ARG A 251 19.77 -1.54 -11.56
C ARG A 251 19.18 -0.18 -11.14
N CYS A 252 17.87 -0.02 -11.25
CA CYS A 252 17.14 1.15 -10.73
C CYS A 252 16.00 0.64 -9.84
N ASP A 253 15.89 1.17 -8.61
CA ASP A 253 14.83 0.84 -7.64
C ASP A 253 14.48 -0.66 -7.57
N GLY A 254 15.51 -1.49 -7.41
CA GLY A 254 15.34 -2.94 -7.25
C GLY A 254 15.03 -3.75 -8.52
N THR A 255 14.80 -3.13 -9.68
CA THR A 255 14.55 -3.83 -10.96
C THR A 255 15.70 -3.68 -11.96
N LEU A 256 15.87 -4.71 -12.81
CA LEU A 256 16.82 -4.73 -13.91
C LEU A 256 16.27 -3.91 -15.08
N SER A 257 16.97 -2.86 -15.52
CA SER A 257 16.55 -2.02 -16.64
C SER A 257 17.63 -1.89 -17.71
N HIS A 258 17.20 -1.85 -18.98
CA HIS A 258 18.04 -1.58 -20.15
C HIS A 258 18.11 -0.08 -20.51
N THR A 259 17.44 0.80 -19.74
CA THR A 259 17.43 2.27 -19.92
C THR A 259 18.14 3.01 -18.77
N PRO A 260 19.00 4.01 -19.04
CA PRO A 260 19.73 4.73 -17.99
C PRO A 260 18.83 5.68 -17.18
N CYS A 261 18.97 5.66 -15.85
CA CYS A 261 18.25 6.54 -14.92
C CYS A 261 19.00 7.87 -14.73
N LEU A 262 18.26 8.98 -14.58
CA LEU A 262 18.82 10.30 -14.26
C LEU A 262 19.24 10.34 -12.78
N TYR A 263 20.53 10.36 -12.51
CA TYR A 263 21.08 10.59 -11.16
C TYR A 263 21.87 11.90 -11.13
N ASN A 264 21.60 12.73 -10.11
CA ASN A 264 22.44 13.87 -9.73
C ASN A 264 23.65 13.36 -8.93
N GLY A 265 24.67 12.85 -9.63
CA GLY A 265 25.93 12.39 -9.05
C GLY A 265 26.96 12.05 -10.13
N GLY A 266 28.25 12.26 -9.84
CA GLY A 266 29.34 12.20 -10.81
C GLY A 266 29.39 10.90 -11.62
N SER A 267 28.98 10.96 -12.89
CA SER A 267 29.00 9.84 -13.84
C SER A 267 30.26 9.90 -14.71
N GLN A 268 30.97 8.79 -14.89
CA GLN A 268 32.20 8.74 -15.67
C GLN A 268 32.13 7.69 -16.79
N VAL A 269 32.59 8.04 -17.99
CA VAL A 269 32.71 7.11 -19.12
C VAL A 269 34.01 6.33 -19.00
N TYR A 270 33.96 5.02 -19.23
CA TYR A 270 35.15 4.16 -19.16
C TYR A 270 35.13 3.05 -20.21
N ASN A 271 36.31 2.49 -20.49
CA ASN A 271 36.45 1.33 -21.35
C ASN A 271 36.46 0.03 -20.50
N PRO A 272 35.51 -0.88 -20.68
CA PRO A 272 35.38 -2.10 -19.87
C PRO A 272 36.53 -3.11 -20.05
N ASN A 273 37.35 -2.97 -21.10
CA ASN A 273 38.51 -3.84 -21.30
C ASN A 273 39.67 -3.51 -20.35
N ILE A 274 39.75 -2.26 -19.88
CA ILE A 274 40.85 -1.75 -19.06
C ILE A 274 40.41 -1.39 -17.63
N ASN A 275 39.14 -1.07 -17.42
CA ASN A 275 38.63 -0.63 -16.13
C ASN A 275 37.37 -1.39 -15.72
N ILE A 276 37.14 -1.46 -14.41
CA ILE A 276 35.92 -1.95 -13.77
C ILE A 276 35.32 -0.84 -12.93
N CYS A 277 33.99 -0.70 -12.95
CA CYS A 277 33.25 0.28 -12.16
C CYS A 277 32.49 -0.45 -11.04
N CYS A 278 32.73 -0.06 -9.78
CA CYS A 278 32.02 -0.58 -8.61
C CYS A 278 31.45 0.60 -7.81
N ALA A 279 30.12 0.65 -7.61
CA ALA A 279 29.40 1.71 -6.88
C ALA A 279 29.88 3.15 -7.23
N GLY A 280 29.99 3.45 -8.53
CA GLY A 280 30.43 4.76 -9.02
C GLY A 280 31.96 5.01 -9.00
N LYS A 281 32.77 4.07 -8.51
CA LYS A 281 34.25 4.18 -8.48
C LYS A 281 34.89 3.35 -9.59
N LEU A 282 35.74 3.98 -10.39
CA LEU A 282 36.56 3.33 -11.41
C LEU A 282 37.85 2.75 -10.81
N SER A 283 38.12 1.48 -11.13
CA SER A 283 39.34 0.75 -10.78
C SER A 283 39.96 0.12 -12.02
N ASN A 284 41.27 -0.14 -12.01
CA ASN A 284 41.92 -0.89 -13.09
C ASN A 284 41.46 -2.35 -13.06
N ARG A 285 41.21 -2.93 -14.23
CA ARG A 285 40.78 -4.31 -14.33
C ARG A 285 41.93 -5.25 -13.96
N VAL A 286 41.67 -6.17 -13.03
CA VAL A 286 42.59 -7.24 -12.65
C VAL A 286 41.97 -8.55 -13.14
N LEU A 287 42.76 -9.40 -13.79
CA LEU A 287 42.30 -10.70 -14.28
C LEU A 287 41.71 -11.52 -13.10
N GLY A 288 40.51 -12.08 -13.26
CA GLY A 288 39.82 -12.86 -12.22
C GLY A 288 38.95 -12.05 -11.24
N LYS A 289 39.08 -10.72 -11.17
CA LYS A 289 38.31 -9.85 -10.27
C LYS A 289 37.15 -9.15 -10.97
N ASN A 290 36.11 -9.93 -11.29
CA ASN A 290 34.95 -9.48 -12.05
C ASN A 290 33.70 -9.16 -11.18
N LEU A 291 33.77 -9.32 -9.86
CA LEU A 291 32.68 -9.01 -8.93
C LEU A 291 32.94 -7.69 -8.21
N CYS A 292 31.88 -7.03 -7.72
CA CYS A 292 32.00 -5.82 -6.92
C CYS A 292 31.39 -6.02 -5.52
N CYS A 293 32.12 -5.56 -4.51
CA CYS A 293 31.61 -5.37 -3.17
C CYS A 293 31.74 -3.90 -2.78
N GLY A 294 30.60 -3.18 -2.76
CA GLY A 294 30.62 -1.72 -2.63
C GLY A 294 31.46 -1.09 -3.74
N THR A 295 32.53 -0.38 -3.37
CA THR A 295 33.47 0.24 -4.33
C THR A 295 34.64 -0.65 -4.76
N THR A 296 34.74 -1.87 -4.21
CA THR A 296 35.93 -2.72 -4.32
C THR A 296 35.69 -3.89 -5.26
N PRO A 297 36.48 -4.05 -6.34
CA PRO A 297 36.41 -5.23 -7.19
C PRO A 297 37.10 -6.44 -6.53
N TYR A 298 36.48 -7.62 -6.61
CA TYR A 298 36.99 -8.88 -6.07
C TYR A 298 36.66 -10.06 -7.00
N GLY A 299 37.32 -11.20 -6.80
CA GLY A 299 37.09 -12.44 -7.55
C GLY A 299 36.48 -13.53 -6.67
N VAL A 300 35.75 -14.48 -7.28
CA VAL A 300 35.28 -15.70 -6.58
C VAL A 300 36.47 -16.56 -6.12
N GLU A 301 37.59 -16.48 -6.83
CA GLU A 301 38.82 -17.22 -6.53
C GLU A 301 39.65 -16.61 -5.40
N ASP A 302 39.32 -15.39 -4.94
CA ASP A 302 40.01 -14.76 -3.82
C ASP A 302 39.68 -15.58 -2.54
N ARG A 303 40.67 -16.30 -2.01
CA ARG A 303 40.48 -17.11 -0.79
C ARG A 303 40.25 -16.22 0.43
N GLY A 304 39.31 -16.63 1.28
CA GLY A 304 39.00 -15.95 2.54
C GLY A 304 38.46 -14.54 2.36
N VAL A 305 37.75 -14.26 1.25
CA VAL A 305 37.03 -12.99 1.10
C VAL A 305 35.52 -13.21 1.07
N LEU A 306 34.79 -12.37 1.80
CA LEU A 306 33.33 -12.37 1.78
C LEU A 306 32.81 -10.93 1.67
N CYS A 307 31.92 -10.70 0.72
CA CYS A 307 31.23 -9.42 0.62
C CYS A 307 29.97 -9.42 1.49
N CYS A 308 29.88 -8.49 2.44
CA CYS A 308 28.69 -8.33 3.29
C CYS A 308 28.40 -6.84 3.50
N ASN A 309 27.15 -6.42 3.29
CA ASN A 309 26.72 -5.02 3.35
C ASN A 309 27.65 -4.03 2.64
N GLN A 310 28.02 -4.31 1.38
CA GLN A 310 28.96 -3.49 0.58
C GLN A 310 30.40 -3.41 1.12
N THR A 311 30.72 -4.14 2.18
CA THR A 311 32.05 -4.22 2.79
C THR A 311 32.70 -5.55 2.43
N LEU A 312 33.90 -5.50 1.85
CA LEU A 312 34.68 -6.69 1.53
C LEU A 312 35.49 -7.09 2.76
N HIS A 313 35.13 -8.20 3.38
CA HIS A 313 35.88 -8.80 4.49
C HIS A 313 37.01 -9.66 3.94
N HIS A 314 38.19 -9.59 4.56
CA HIS A 314 39.38 -10.39 4.22
C HIS A 314 39.71 -11.35 5.36
N ALA A 315 40.42 -12.44 5.05
CA ALA A 315 40.79 -13.50 6.00
C ALA A 315 39.58 -14.13 6.72
N VAL A 316 38.46 -14.27 6.01
CA VAL A 316 37.26 -14.95 6.51
C VAL A 316 37.50 -16.46 6.45
N GLU A 317 37.30 -17.15 7.58
CA GLU A 317 37.40 -18.61 7.65
C GLU A 317 36.28 -19.29 6.87
N ASP A 318 36.49 -20.55 6.49
CA ASP A 318 35.49 -21.33 5.76
C ASP A 318 34.22 -21.54 6.61
N GLY A 319 33.05 -21.33 6.00
CA GLY A 319 31.74 -21.55 6.62
C GLY A 319 31.00 -20.29 7.09
N TYR A 320 31.67 -19.14 7.17
CA TYR A 320 31.00 -17.87 7.47
C TYR A 320 30.05 -17.45 6.34
N GLN A 321 28.91 -16.87 6.71
CA GLN A 321 27.86 -16.39 5.81
C GLN A 321 27.50 -14.94 6.11
N CYS A 322 26.89 -14.28 5.13
CA CYS A 322 26.35 -12.94 5.29
C CYS A 322 24.85 -13.03 5.59
N SER A 323 24.41 -12.44 6.69
CA SER A 323 22.99 -12.39 7.04
C SER A 323 22.23 -11.44 6.11
N PRO A 324 20.88 -11.53 6.04
CA PRO A 324 20.06 -10.57 5.31
C PRO A 324 20.26 -9.10 5.77
N GLY A 325 20.59 -8.91 7.06
CA GLY A 325 20.94 -7.61 7.64
C GLY A 325 22.37 -7.15 7.36
N GLY A 326 23.18 -7.97 6.68
CA GLY A 326 24.53 -7.58 6.29
C GLY A 326 25.60 -7.83 7.36
N HIS A 327 25.38 -8.80 8.24
CA HIS A 327 26.34 -9.20 9.28
C HIS A 327 27.04 -10.52 8.93
N LEU A 328 28.34 -10.59 9.19
CA LEU A 328 29.13 -11.81 9.07
C LEU A 328 28.83 -12.73 10.26
N TYR A 329 28.40 -13.96 10.03
CA TYR A 329 28.09 -14.93 11.09
C TYR A 329 28.42 -16.36 10.66
N LEU A 330 28.68 -17.25 11.62
CA LEU A 330 28.95 -18.67 11.36
C LEU A 330 27.74 -19.52 11.77
N PRO A 331 26.95 -20.11 10.85
CA PRO A 331 25.69 -20.79 11.21
C PRO A 331 25.83 -21.96 12.20
N SER A 332 27.01 -22.57 12.30
CA SER A 332 27.28 -23.64 13.25
C SER A 332 27.46 -23.16 14.70
N ARG A 333 27.78 -21.87 14.89
CA ARG A 333 28.08 -21.28 16.21
C ARG A 333 27.18 -20.09 16.53
N ASP A 334 26.67 -19.39 15.53
CA ASP A 334 26.06 -18.08 15.67
C ASP A 334 24.60 -18.10 15.15
N MET A 335 23.73 -17.36 15.83
CA MET A 335 22.35 -17.08 15.45
C MET A 335 22.19 -15.59 15.17
N VAL A 336 21.44 -15.21 14.13
CA VAL A 336 21.22 -13.79 13.79
C VAL A 336 19.79 -13.39 14.09
N CYS A 337 19.61 -12.42 14.99
CA CYS A 337 18.33 -11.85 15.36
C CYS A 337 18.28 -10.38 14.94
N GLY A 338 17.50 -10.07 13.90
CA GLY A 338 17.45 -8.71 13.34
C GLY A 338 18.83 -8.24 12.87
N SER A 339 19.36 -7.22 13.55
CA SER A 339 20.69 -6.63 13.29
C SER A 339 21.81 -7.16 14.21
N ARG A 340 21.52 -8.13 15.09
CA ARG A 340 22.47 -8.65 16.09
C ARG A 340 22.85 -10.10 15.83
N VAL A 341 24.11 -10.43 16.15
CA VAL A 341 24.64 -11.79 16.11
C VAL A 341 24.82 -12.29 17.54
N HIS A 342 24.20 -13.43 17.84
CA HIS A 342 24.22 -14.11 19.13
C HIS A 342 24.94 -15.45 18.99
N LEU A 343 25.42 -15.99 20.10
CA LEU A 343 25.85 -17.39 20.12
C LEU A 343 24.63 -18.30 19.99
N ASN A 344 24.76 -19.33 19.18
CA ASN A 344 23.75 -20.34 18.96
C ASN A 344 23.61 -21.19 20.23
N ASP A 345 22.52 -20.97 20.94
CA ASP A 345 22.15 -21.72 22.14
C ASP A 345 20.97 -22.64 21.77
N PRO A 346 21.17 -23.97 21.76
CA PRO A 346 20.16 -24.92 21.32
C PRO A 346 18.83 -24.74 22.08
N GLY A 347 17.77 -24.39 21.35
CA GLY A 347 16.43 -24.20 21.90
C GLY A 347 16.02 -22.73 22.06
N LYS A 348 16.96 -21.78 22.07
CA LYS A 348 16.63 -20.35 22.00
C LYS A 348 16.18 -19.95 20.60
N GLN A 349 15.35 -18.91 20.54
CA GLN A 349 14.84 -18.33 19.30
C GLN A 349 15.00 -16.81 19.31
N CYS A 350 14.84 -16.18 18.15
CA CYS A 350 14.89 -14.72 18.05
C CYS A 350 13.57 -14.05 18.44
N CYS A 351 13.66 -13.01 19.24
CA CYS A 351 12.60 -12.06 19.53
C CYS A 351 13.08 -10.64 19.22
N GLY A 352 12.76 -10.14 18.01
CA GLY A 352 13.32 -8.87 17.55
C GLY A 352 14.84 -8.97 17.38
N GLU A 353 15.59 -8.18 18.13
CA GLU A 353 17.07 -8.20 18.12
C GLU A 353 17.68 -9.14 19.16
N GLU A 354 16.90 -9.68 20.10
CA GLU A 354 17.39 -10.48 21.22
C GLU A 354 17.01 -11.96 21.09
N THR A 355 17.63 -12.83 21.88
CA THR A 355 17.24 -14.25 21.98
C THR A 355 16.33 -14.49 23.19
N TYR A 356 15.43 -15.48 23.08
CA TYR A 356 14.52 -15.89 24.14
C TYR A 356 14.35 -17.41 24.17
N ASP A 357 14.00 -17.97 25.33
CA ASP A 357 13.69 -19.38 25.49
C ASP A 357 12.17 -19.62 25.38
N PRO A 358 11.67 -20.23 24.29
CA PRO A 358 10.23 -20.45 24.09
C PRO A 358 9.59 -21.41 25.11
N GLN A 359 10.38 -22.14 25.92
CA GLN A 359 9.88 -22.99 27.00
C GLN A 359 9.38 -22.16 28.19
N TYR A 360 10.12 -21.10 28.55
CA TYR A 360 9.84 -20.28 29.75
C TYR A 360 9.39 -18.86 29.42
N GLU A 361 9.52 -18.45 28.16
CA GLU A 361 9.28 -17.09 27.71
C GLU A 361 8.39 -17.07 26.45
N ILE A 362 7.76 -15.92 26.21
CA ILE A 362 6.94 -15.64 25.05
C ILE A 362 7.42 -14.34 24.41
N CYS A 363 7.56 -14.35 23.08
CA CYS A 363 7.92 -13.17 22.30
C CYS A 363 6.68 -12.47 21.73
N CYS A 364 6.45 -11.22 22.11
CA CYS A 364 5.37 -10.38 21.62
C CYS A 364 5.94 -9.15 20.88
N ASN A 365 5.83 -9.14 19.54
CA ASN A 365 6.25 -8.04 18.67
C ASN A 365 7.65 -7.45 19.00
N GLY A 366 8.62 -8.36 19.21
CA GLY A 366 10.02 -8.04 19.52
C GLY A 366 10.35 -7.88 21.00
N HIS A 367 9.41 -8.15 21.92
CA HIS A 367 9.61 -8.05 23.37
C HIS A 367 9.40 -9.41 24.05
N THR A 368 10.31 -9.77 24.95
CA THR A 368 10.29 -11.03 25.68
C THR A 368 9.57 -10.89 27.02
N HIS A 369 8.74 -11.87 27.34
CA HIS A 369 8.01 -11.92 28.61
C HIS A 369 8.06 -13.33 29.18
N HIS A 370 7.97 -13.46 30.51
CA HIS A 370 7.84 -14.77 31.14
C HIS A 370 6.49 -15.41 30.83
N ARG A 371 6.52 -16.71 30.52
CA ARG A 371 5.36 -17.53 30.18
C ARG A 371 4.71 -18.04 31.46
N LEU A 372 3.59 -17.44 31.85
CA LEU A 372 2.75 -17.86 32.98
C LEU A 372 1.43 -18.47 32.44
N GLY A 373 1.40 -19.79 32.25
CA GLY A 373 0.18 -20.50 31.79
C GLY A 373 -0.19 -20.23 30.32
N ASN A 374 -1.49 -20.26 29.99
CA ASN A 374 -2.03 -20.04 28.65
C ASN A 374 -2.11 -18.54 28.29
N MET A 375 -0.94 -17.91 28.24
CA MET A 375 -0.76 -16.54 27.82
C MET A 375 -0.71 -16.39 26.30
N SER A 376 -1.26 -15.30 25.79
CA SER A 376 -1.26 -14.94 24.37
C SER A 376 -0.72 -13.52 24.18
N CYS A 377 -0.17 -13.23 23.01
CA CYS A 377 0.31 -11.89 22.67
C CYS A 377 -0.81 -11.02 22.10
N CYS A 378 -0.84 -9.76 22.52
CA CYS A 378 -1.57 -8.67 21.89
C CYS A 378 -0.61 -7.51 21.62
N GLY A 379 -0.12 -7.41 20.39
CA GLY A 379 0.93 -6.45 20.06
C GLY A 379 2.21 -6.81 20.84
N ARG A 380 2.67 -5.90 21.71
CA ARG A 380 3.80 -6.11 22.62
C ARG A 380 3.39 -6.60 24.01
N LYS A 381 2.09 -6.73 24.30
CA LYS A 381 1.60 -7.10 25.64
C LYS A 381 1.24 -8.59 25.68
N VAL A 382 1.35 -9.17 26.87
CA VAL A 382 0.88 -10.53 27.14
C VAL A 382 -0.42 -10.47 27.92
N TYR A 383 -1.39 -11.30 27.54
CA TYR A 383 -2.67 -11.39 28.23
C TYR A 383 -3.16 -12.83 28.31
N ASN A 384 -4.02 -13.12 29.30
CA ASN A 384 -4.67 -14.41 29.43
C ASN A 384 -5.91 -14.48 28.51
N SER A 385 -5.79 -15.19 27.40
CA SER A 385 -6.88 -15.37 26.42
C SER A 385 -8.01 -16.26 26.93
N SER A 386 -7.74 -17.11 27.94
CA SER A 386 -8.73 -18.00 28.55
C SER A 386 -9.62 -17.31 29.59
N SER A 387 -9.24 -16.12 30.07
CA SER A 387 -9.99 -15.41 31.12
C SER A 387 -11.37 -14.91 30.65
N GLY A 388 -11.55 -14.70 29.35
CA GLY A 388 -12.76 -14.10 28.81
C GLY A 388 -12.94 -12.60 29.12
N GLN A 389 -11.99 -11.98 29.82
CA GLN A 389 -12.09 -10.61 30.35
C GLN A 389 -11.35 -9.59 29.48
N MET A 390 -10.54 -10.06 28.53
CA MET A 390 -9.72 -9.21 27.67
C MET A 390 -9.83 -9.64 26.21
N LYS A 391 -9.92 -8.66 25.31
CA LYS A 391 -9.96 -8.88 23.85
C LYS A 391 -8.89 -8.07 23.16
N CYS A 392 -8.16 -8.71 22.24
CA CYS A 392 -7.13 -8.07 21.43
C CYS A 392 -7.67 -7.71 20.05
N CYS A 393 -7.51 -6.46 19.62
CA CYS A 393 -7.85 -6.00 18.27
C CYS A 393 -6.60 -5.34 17.63
N ALA A 394 -6.06 -5.94 16.57
CA ALA A 394 -4.84 -5.49 15.85
C ALA A 394 -3.72 -4.93 16.75
N GLY A 395 -3.41 -5.64 17.83
CA GLY A 395 -2.37 -5.26 18.79
C GLY A 395 -2.80 -4.36 19.96
N THR A 396 -4.05 -3.88 19.97
CA THR A 396 -4.65 -3.12 21.07
C THR A 396 -5.43 -4.04 22.00
N LEU A 397 -5.05 -4.07 23.28
CA LEU A 397 -5.69 -4.89 24.31
C LEU A 397 -6.81 -4.11 25.01
N TYR A 398 -8.02 -4.66 24.99
CA TYR A 398 -9.20 -4.10 25.64
C TYR A 398 -9.59 -4.94 26.87
N ASN A 399 -9.89 -4.26 27.99
CA ASN A 399 -10.47 -4.88 29.17
C ASN A 399 -12.00 -4.79 29.11
N LEU A 400 -12.66 -5.94 28.99
CA LEU A 400 -14.11 -6.07 28.83
C LEU A 400 -14.86 -6.03 30.17
N GLN A 401 -14.21 -6.45 31.27
CA GLN A 401 -14.79 -6.43 32.62
C GLN A 401 -15.08 -5.02 33.12
N ALA A 402 -14.16 -4.08 32.87
CA ALA A 402 -14.33 -2.68 33.25
C ALA A 402 -15.50 -1.99 32.51
N GLN A 403 -15.97 -2.59 31.41
CA GLN A 403 -17.03 -2.03 30.55
C GLN A 403 -18.37 -2.77 30.67
N GLY A 404 -18.46 -3.84 31.48
CA GLY A 404 -19.69 -4.62 31.64
C GLY A 404 -20.15 -5.35 30.37
N ARG A 405 -19.23 -5.66 29.43
CA ARG A 405 -19.53 -6.26 28.12
C ARG A 405 -19.06 -7.71 28.04
N LEU A 406 -19.83 -8.56 27.37
CA LEU A 406 -19.49 -9.97 27.10
C LEU A 406 -18.72 -10.11 25.78
N ILE A 407 -17.80 -11.08 25.68
CA ILE A 407 -16.99 -11.32 24.46
C ILE A 407 -17.85 -11.56 23.22
N GLU A 408 -18.96 -12.28 23.38
CA GLU A 408 -19.83 -12.72 22.28
C GLU A 408 -20.50 -11.54 21.57
N ASP A 409 -20.63 -10.39 22.24
CA ASP A 409 -21.25 -9.18 21.72
C ASP A 409 -20.25 -8.14 21.21
N THR A 410 -18.96 -8.49 21.05
CA THR A 410 -17.93 -7.54 20.62
C THR A 410 -17.14 -8.05 19.43
N GLN A 411 -16.88 -7.19 18.44
CA GLN A 411 -16.13 -7.51 17.21
C GLN A 411 -14.96 -6.52 17.03
N CYS A 412 -13.85 -6.95 16.43
CA CYS A 412 -12.76 -6.03 16.07
C CYS A 412 -12.95 -5.45 14.66
N CYS A 413 -12.54 -4.20 14.49
CA CYS A 413 -12.29 -3.56 13.20
C CYS A 413 -10.91 -2.92 13.26
N GLY A 414 -9.88 -3.61 12.77
CA GLY A 414 -8.50 -3.20 12.98
C GLY A 414 -8.18 -3.13 14.47
N SER A 415 -7.70 -1.98 14.91
CA SER A 415 -7.37 -1.73 16.33
C SER A 415 -8.58 -1.34 17.19
N VAL A 416 -9.77 -1.27 16.60
CA VAL A 416 -10.98 -0.73 17.23
C VAL A 416 -11.92 -1.85 17.68
N LEU A 417 -12.37 -1.81 18.93
CA LEU A 417 -13.43 -2.66 19.44
C LEU A 417 -14.82 -2.07 19.09
N MET A 418 -15.69 -2.88 18.51
CA MET A 418 -17.09 -2.57 18.15
C MET A 418 -18.06 -3.47 18.92
N GLU A 419 -19.31 -3.02 19.09
CA GLU A 419 -20.41 -3.87 19.55
C GLU A 419 -21.06 -4.61 18.37
N ALA A 420 -21.40 -5.88 18.58
CA ALA A 420 -22.11 -6.72 17.63
C ALA A 420 -23.53 -6.17 17.42
N GLY A 421 -23.93 -5.96 16.16
CA GLY A 421 -25.22 -5.34 15.82
C GLY A 421 -25.26 -3.81 15.90
N SER A 422 -24.11 -3.15 16.03
CA SER A 422 -24.03 -1.68 16.10
C SER A 422 -24.44 -0.96 14.81
N THR A 423 -24.63 0.36 14.92
CA THR A 423 -24.82 1.32 13.82
C THR A 423 -23.53 1.56 13.00
N GLN A 424 -22.55 0.66 13.10
CA GLN A 424 -21.24 0.79 12.46
C GLN A 424 -20.93 -0.44 11.60
N THR A 425 -20.35 -0.19 10.43
CA THR A 425 -19.91 -1.19 9.48
C THR A 425 -18.39 -1.13 9.38
N CYS A 426 -17.72 -2.28 9.50
CA CYS A 426 -16.29 -2.38 9.26
C CYS A 426 -16.01 -2.95 7.86
N CYS A 427 -15.24 -2.21 7.08
CA CYS A 427 -14.77 -2.62 5.77
C CYS A 427 -13.27 -2.92 5.83
N THR A 428 -12.88 -4.08 5.29
CA THR A 428 -11.52 -4.64 5.45
C THR A 428 -10.87 -4.88 4.09
N ALA A 429 -9.59 -4.53 4.00
CA ALA A 429 -8.66 -4.93 2.96
C ALA A 429 -7.37 -5.45 3.61
N PRO A 430 -6.48 -6.16 2.88
CA PRO A 430 -5.16 -6.56 3.38
C PRO A 430 -4.43 -5.38 4.06
N GLY A 431 -4.08 -5.55 5.34
CA GLY A 431 -3.40 -4.54 6.15
C GLY A 431 -4.18 -3.26 6.46
N LEU A 432 -5.47 -3.17 6.11
CA LEU A 432 -6.28 -1.97 6.35
C LEU A 432 -7.73 -2.30 6.72
N ASP A 433 -8.11 -1.89 7.93
CA ASP A 433 -9.47 -1.98 8.45
C ASP A 433 -10.04 -0.59 8.76
N LEU A 434 -11.21 -0.30 8.19
CA LEU A 434 -11.87 1.00 8.33
C LEU A 434 -13.28 0.89 8.86
N LEU A 435 -13.61 1.80 9.79
CA LEU A 435 -14.90 1.88 10.44
C LEU A 435 -15.75 2.99 9.82
N TYR A 436 -16.99 2.65 9.45
CA TYR A 436 -17.95 3.58 8.88
C TYR A 436 -19.27 3.55 9.66
N PRO A 437 -19.99 4.67 9.77
CA PRO A 437 -21.40 4.64 10.14
C PRO A 437 -22.20 3.85 9.11
N THR A 438 -23.02 2.90 9.57
CA THR A 438 -23.91 2.11 8.71
C THR A 438 -24.92 3.02 8.02
N GLN A 439 -24.97 2.97 6.70
CA GLN A 439 -25.89 3.75 5.87
C GLN A 439 -26.66 2.83 4.93
N GLN A 440 -27.95 3.12 4.72
CA GLN A 440 -28.77 2.36 3.78
C GLN A 440 -28.27 2.61 2.35
N GLY A 441 -28.11 1.53 1.57
CA GLY A 441 -27.61 1.61 0.20
C GLY A 441 -26.08 1.68 0.07
N PHE A 442 -25.33 1.46 1.16
CA PHE A 442 -23.87 1.40 1.15
C PHE A 442 -23.37 -0.02 1.45
N THR A 443 -22.31 -0.44 0.77
CA THR A 443 -21.73 -1.78 0.88
C THR A 443 -20.21 -1.72 0.79
N CYS A 444 -19.50 -2.51 1.59
CA CYS A 444 -18.03 -2.52 1.55
C CYS A 444 -17.49 -3.00 0.20
N CYS A 445 -16.43 -2.36 -0.27
CA CYS A 445 -15.56 -2.80 -1.35
C CYS A 445 -14.11 -2.71 -0.90
N GLY A 446 -13.54 -3.84 -0.46
CA GLY A 446 -12.30 -3.83 0.32
C GLY A 446 -12.48 -2.98 1.58
N HIS A 447 -11.57 -2.03 1.81
CA HIS A 447 -11.63 -1.08 2.93
C HIS A 447 -12.57 0.12 2.69
N ARG A 448 -13.13 0.28 1.48
CA ARG A 448 -13.97 1.42 1.10
C ARG A 448 -15.44 1.14 1.36
N TYR A 449 -16.22 2.16 1.69
CA TYR A 449 -17.68 2.06 1.89
C TYR A 449 -18.44 2.96 0.90
N PRO A 450 -18.47 2.60 -0.39
CA PRO A 450 -19.18 3.36 -1.42
C PRO A 450 -20.70 3.24 -1.30
N ASN A 451 -21.41 4.22 -1.86
CA ASN A 451 -22.80 4.07 -2.24
C ASN A 451 -22.96 3.01 -3.35
N ALA A 452 -23.69 1.95 -3.06
CA ALA A 452 -23.91 0.80 -3.95
C ALA A 452 -24.79 1.12 -5.16
N SER A 453 -25.53 2.24 -5.15
CA SER A 453 -26.24 2.76 -6.32
C SER A 453 -25.30 3.39 -7.34
N LEU A 454 -24.15 3.90 -6.91
CA LEU A 454 -23.16 4.56 -7.79
C LEU A 454 -22.04 3.63 -8.21
N TRP A 455 -21.68 2.69 -7.35
CA TRP A 455 -20.51 1.83 -7.54
C TRP A 455 -20.88 0.35 -7.45
N SER A 456 -20.19 -0.46 -8.25
CA SER A 456 -20.06 -1.90 -8.06
C SER A 456 -18.64 -2.24 -7.60
N CYS A 457 -18.48 -3.43 -7.03
CA CYS A 457 -17.20 -3.90 -6.51
C CYS A 457 -16.82 -5.22 -7.15
N CYS A 458 -15.57 -5.34 -7.59
CA CYS A 458 -14.99 -6.63 -7.94
C CYS A 458 -13.58 -6.71 -7.35
N ALA A 459 -13.32 -7.76 -6.55
CA ALA A 459 -12.00 -8.00 -5.96
C ALA A 459 -11.42 -6.80 -5.19
N GLY A 460 -12.25 -5.99 -4.53
CA GLY A 460 -11.83 -4.78 -3.80
C GLY A 460 -11.67 -3.53 -4.67
N VAL A 461 -11.90 -3.63 -5.98
CA VAL A 461 -11.82 -2.51 -6.93
C VAL A 461 -13.22 -1.97 -7.24
N LEU A 462 -13.35 -0.64 -7.21
CA LEU A 462 -14.59 0.07 -7.51
C LEU A 462 -14.77 0.27 -9.01
N HIS A 463 -15.97 -0.02 -9.50
CA HIS A 463 -16.38 0.24 -10.87
C HIS A 463 -17.61 1.14 -10.87
N PRO A 464 -17.65 2.23 -11.67
CA PRO A 464 -18.84 3.04 -11.84
C PRO A 464 -19.99 2.19 -12.38
N ARG A 465 -21.18 2.26 -11.78
CA ARG A 465 -22.38 1.72 -12.41
C ARG A 465 -22.80 2.68 -13.52
N PRO A 466 -22.92 2.23 -14.79
CA PRO A 466 -23.69 2.99 -15.77
C PRO A 466 -25.14 3.10 -15.27
N GLU A 467 -25.86 4.12 -15.74
CA GLU A 467 -27.24 4.49 -15.38
C GLU A 467 -28.20 3.32 -15.07
N PRO A 468 -29.31 3.54 -14.33
CA PRO A 468 -30.09 2.51 -13.60
C PRO A 468 -30.68 1.34 -14.41
N HIS A 469 -30.47 1.29 -15.72
CA HIS A 469 -31.03 0.27 -16.59
C HIS A 469 -29.93 -0.53 -17.29
N ASN A 470 -30.00 -1.84 -17.07
CA ASN A 470 -29.20 -2.92 -17.67
C ASN A 470 -27.76 -3.06 -17.20
N THR A 471 -27.57 -3.81 -16.11
CA THR A 471 -26.94 -5.15 -16.21
C THR A 471 -27.11 -5.94 -14.92
N THR A 472 -27.59 -7.17 -15.08
CA THR A 472 -27.88 -8.22 -14.09
C THR A 472 -26.66 -8.83 -13.40
N LYS A 473 -25.53 -8.11 -13.31
CA LYS A 473 -24.41 -8.56 -12.47
C LYS A 473 -24.56 -7.91 -11.09
N ASN A 474 -25.44 -8.50 -10.28
CA ASN A 474 -25.37 -8.32 -8.83
C ASN A 474 -24.02 -8.89 -8.38
N MET A 475 -22.97 -8.06 -8.45
CA MET A 475 -21.66 -8.39 -7.92
C MET A 475 -21.83 -8.52 -6.41
N ILE A 476 -21.81 -9.77 -5.96
CA ILE A 476 -21.83 -10.12 -4.55
C ILE A 476 -20.56 -9.51 -3.95
N PRO A 477 -20.67 -8.68 -2.89
CA PRO A 477 -19.49 -8.21 -2.18
C PRO A 477 -18.66 -9.43 -1.78
N GLY A 478 -17.38 -9.46 -2.16
CA GLY A 478 -16.47 -10.52 -1.73
C GLY A 478 -16.53 -10.69 -0.20
N PRO A 479 -16.19 -11.88 0.34
CA PRO A 479 -16.31 -12.16 1.76
C PRO A 479 -15.55 -11.12 2.58
N ARG A 480 -16.18 -10.65 3.67
CA ARG A 480 -15.53 -9.77 4.65
C ARG A 480 -14.37 -10.53 5.29
N LEU A 481 -13.15 -9.99 5.19
CA LEU A 481 -12.00 -10.61 5.84
C LEU A 481 -12.20 -10.48 7.34
N LEU A 482 -12.02 -11.59 8.05
CA LEU A 482 -12.09 -11.60 9.50
C LEU A 482 -10.66 -11.68 10.02
N PRO A 483 -10.26 -10.83 10.98
CA PRO A 483 -9.04 -11.06 11.75
C PRO A 483 -9.06 -12.47 12.34
N LEU A 484 -7.89 -13.10 12.47
CA LEU A 484 -7.78 -14.47 13.00
C LEU A 484 -8.58 -14.64 14.30
N GLY A 485 -8.55 -13.64 15.20
CA GLY A 485 -9.27 -13.64 16.48
C GLY A 485 -10.80 -13.67 16.39
N ASP A 486 -11.38 -13.17 15.30
CA ASP A 486 -12.84 -13.14 15.09
C ASP A 486 -13.35 -14.37 14.30
N LEU A 487 -12.45 -15.27 13.90
CA LEU A 487 -12.85 -16.55 13.33
C LEU A 487 -13.47 -17.45 14.39
N LYS A 488 -14.64 -18.02 14.05
CA LYS A 488 -15.30 -19.04 14.85
C LYS A 488 -14.37 -20.23 15.06
N THR A 489 -14.12 -20.57 16.32
CA THR A 489 -13.28 -21.71 16.72
C THR A 489 -13.72 -23.01 16.04
N GLU A 490 -15.02 -23.22 15.89
CA GLU A 490 -15.57 -24.39 15.20
C GLU A 490 -15.07 -24.52 13.76
N VAL A 491 -15.14 -23.44 12.98
CA VAL A 491 -14.73 -23.41 11.57
C VAL A 491 -13.22 -23.60 11.46
N LEU A 492 -12.45 -22.92 12.30
CA LEU A 492 -10.99 -22.96 12.28
C LEU A 492 -10.43 -24.32 12.72
N CYS A 493 -11.01 -24.94 13.75
CA CYS A 493 -10.46 -26.15 14.36
C CYS A 493 -10.91 -27.46 13.70
N HIS A 494 -12.13 -27.51 13.17
CA HIS A 494 -12.72 -28.73 12.61
C HIS A 494 -12.65 -28.81 11.08
N SER A 495 -12.33 -27.72 10.39
CA SER A 495 -12.16 -27.72 8.94
C SER A 495 -10.70 -27.92 8.54
N ARG A 496 -10.48 -28.37 7.29
CA ARG A 496 -9.13 -28.39 6.72
C ARG A 496 -8.76 -26.99 6.26
N VAL A 497 -7.71 -26.45 6.86
CA VAL A 497 -7.19 -25.11 6.63
C VAL A 497 -5.97 -25.20 5.72
N LEU A 498 -5.93 -24.39 4.68
CA LEU A 498 -4.78 -24.18 3.82
C LEU A 498 -4.09 -22.87 4.24
N LEU A 499 -2.77 -22.91 4.34
CA LEU A 499 -1.92 -21.76 4.65
C LEU A 499 -0.81 -21.68 3.60
N GLY A 500 -0.41 -20.48 3.18
CA GLY A 500 0.64 -20.32 2.20
C GLY A 500 0.91 -18.85 1.87
N THR A 501 2.12 -18.57 1.43
CA THR A 501 2.55 -17.25 0.97
C THR A 501 2.25 -17.12 -0.52
N VAL A 502 1.51 -16.08 -0.92
CA VAL A 502 1.18 -15.85 -2.32
C VAL A 502 2.42 -15.36 -3.07
N GLU A 503 2.82 -16.06 -4.11
CA GLU A 503 3.94 -15.67 -4.98
C GLU A 503 3.43 -14.88 -6.19
N SER A 504 2.34 -15.34 -6.81
CA SER A 504 1.73 -14.65 -7.94
C SER A 504 0.23 -14.95 -8.07
N VAL A 505 -0.47 -14.03 -8.73
CA VAL A 505 -1.91 -14.12 -9.00
C VAL A 505 -2.15 -13.76 -10.45
N SER A 506 -2.97 -14.54 -11.14
CA SER A 506 -3.43 -14.24 -12.50
C SER A 506 -4.94 -14.42 -12.60
N VAL A 507 -5.58 -13.61 -13.45
CA VAL A 507 -7.02 -13.68 -13.70
C VAL A 507 -7.23 -13.92 -15.18
N LYS A 508 -8.05 -14.92 -15.51
CA LYS A 508 -8.47 -15.24 -16.87
C LYS A 508 -9.98 -15.39 -16.90
N MET A 509 -10.65 -14.53 -17.68
CA MET A 509 -12.11 -14.44 -17.72
C MET A 509 -12.69 -14.17 -16.33
N ASN A 510 -13.37 -15.14 -15.71
CA ASN A 510 -13.91 -15.01 -14.35
C ASN A 510 -13.11 -15.81 -13.31
N GLU A 511 -12.12 -16.60 -13.73
CA GLU A 511 -11.34 -17.46 -12.86
C GLU A 511 -10.07 -16.76 -12.40
N ARG A 512 -9.68 -17.00 -11.15
CA ARG A 512 -8.42 -16.53 -10.58
C ARG A 512 -7.53 -17.72 -10.25
N SER A 513 -6.32 -17.72 -10.80
CA SER A 513 -5.26 -18.68 -10.47
C SER A 513 -4.24 -18.05 -9.55
N ILE A 514 -3.87 -18.77 -8.48
CA ILE A 514 -3.00 -18.32 -7.41
C ILE A 514 -1.85 -19.32 -7.29
N VAL A 515 -0.63 -18.82 -7.25
CA VAL A 515 0.59 -19.60 -6.99
C VAL A 515 1.05 -19.28 -5.58
N MET A 516 1.26 -20.32 -4.78
CA MET A 516 1.69 -20.20 -3.39
C MET A 516 3.00 -20.96 -3.14
N VAL A 517 3.84 -20.37 -2.31
CA VAL A 517 5.06 -20.98 -1.78
C VAL A 517 4.91 -21.18 -0.28
N ASN A 518 5.75 -22.06 0.30
CA ASN A 518 5.70 -22.41 1.72
C ASN A 518 4.28 -22.84 2.17
N ALA A 519 3.58 -23.62 1.35
CA ALA A 519 2.20 -23.97 1.59
C ALA A 519 2.06 -25.17 2.54
N TRP A 520 1.07 -25.12 3.44
CA TRP A 520 0.76 -26.15 4.43
C TRP A 520 -0.74 -26.41 4.50
N SER A 521 -1.09 -27.65 4.80
CA SER A 521 -2.46 -28.06 5.14
C SER A 521 -2.51 -28.42 6.63
N LEU A 522 -3.44 -27.79 7.34
CA LEU A 522 -3.63 -27.93 8.78
C LEU A 522 -5.04 -28.47 9.08
N LEU A 523 -5.11 -29.49 9.94
CA LEU A 523 -6.34 -29.88 10.64
C LEU A 523 -6.09 -29.77 12.14
N ALA A 524 -6.42 -28.61 12.70
CA ALA A 524 -5.96 -28.21 14.02
C ALA A 524 -6.52 -29.08 15.16
N SER A 525 -7.77 -29.55 15.07
CA SER A 525 -8.38 -30.48 16.04
C SER A 525 -7.62 -31.80 16.21
N ARG A 526 -6.87 -32.24 15.19
CA ARG A 526 -6.06 -33.46 15.22
C ARG A 526 -4.56 -33.19 15.28
N GLY A 527 -4.14 -31.93 15.37
CA GLY A 527 -2.73 -31.53 15.31
C GLY A 527 -2.00 -31.93 14.02
N HIS A 528 -2.73 -32.27 12.95
CA HIS A 528 -2.12 -32.70 11.69
C HIS A 528 -1.68 -31.49 10.88
N VAL A 529 -0.36 -31.38 10.67
CA VAL A 529 0.29 -30.35 9.87
C VAL A 529 1.06 -31.04 8.75
N ASN A 530 0.67 -30.82 7.50
CA ASN A 530 1.32 -31.41 6.33
C ASN A 530 1.84 -30.31 5.41
N ALA A 531 3.13 -30.34 5.08
CA ALA A 531 3.69 -29.49 4.04
C ALA A 531 3.12 -29.91 2.67
N LEU A 532 2.83 -28.94 1.82
CA LEU A 532 2.35 -29.15 0.46
C LEU A 532 3.49 -28.97 -0.56
N PRO A 533 3.38 -29.58 -1.76
CA PRO A 533 4.35 -29.38 -2.82
C PRO A 533 4.49 -27.90 -3.18
N SER A 534 5.73 -27.44 -3.37
CA SER A 534 6.04 -26.06 -3.78
C SER A 534 6.48 -26.03 -5.26
N PRO A 535 5.89 -25.17 -6.11
CA PRO A 535 4.77 -24.27 -5.81
C PRO A 535 3.43 -25.01 -5.73
N HIS A 536 2.53 -24.53 -4.87
CA HIS A 536 1.16 -25.00 -4.76
C HIS A 536 0.21 -24.12 -5.57
N TYR A 537 -0.69 -24.72 -6.34
CA TYR A 537 -1.62 -24.01 -7.21
C TYR A 537 -3.05 -24.06 -6.68
N LEU A 538 -3.72 -22.91 -6.69
CA LEU A 538 -5.11 -22.77 -6.30
C LEU A 538 -5.88 -22.00 -7.38
N THR A 539 -7.04 -22.51 -7.79
CA THR A 539 -7.94 -21.82 -8.72
C THR A 539 -9.28 -21.52 -8.05
N LEU A 540 -9.75 -20.29 -8.21
CA LEU A 540 -11.06 -19.83 -7.75
C LEU A 540 -11.96 -19.56 -8.96
N PRO A 541 -13.20 -20.08 -8.98
CA PRO A 541 -14.11 -19.98 -10.13
C PRO A 541 -14.71 -18.58 -10.33
N ASP A 542 -14.70 -17.76 -9.28
CA ASP A 542 -15.11 -16.36 -9.34
C ASP A 542 -14.07 -15.45 -8.68
N HIS A 543 -13.34 -14.71 -9.50
CA HIS A 543 -12.33 -13.77 -9.05
C HIS A 543 -12.91 -12.62 -8.20
N CYS A 544 -14.16 -12.19 -8.44
CA CYS A 544 -14.78 -11.13 -7.67
C CYS A 544 -15.21 -11.59 -6.27
N SER A 545 -15.44 -12.90 -6.09
CA SER A 545 -15.78 -13.54 -4.80
C SER A 545 -14.57 -13.71 -3.86
N SER A 546 -13.41 -13.15 -4.19
CA SER A 546 -12.22 -13.18 -3.33
C SER A 546 -11.59 -11.78 -3.24
N PRO A 547 -11.02 -11.39 -2.09
CA PRO A 547 -10.36 -10.09 -1.92
C PRO A 547 -9.17 -9.92 -2.87
N GLU A 548 -8.63 -8.71 -3.01
CA GLU A 548 -7.31 -8.53 -3.60
C GLU A 548 -6.25 -9.30 -2.81
N LEU A 549 -5.35 -10.01 -3.52
CA LEU A 549 -4.28 -10.80 -2.92
C LEU A 549 -2.95 -10.13 -3.27
N VAL A 550 -2.25 -9.65 -2.25
CA VAL A 550 -0.91 -9.06 -2.34
C VAL A 550 0.15 -10.17 -2.38
N PRO A 551 1.04 -10.21 -3.39
CA PRO A 551 2.20 -11.09 -3.40
C PRO A 551 3.14 -10.83 -2.22
N GLY A 552 3.66 -11.89 -1.60
CA GLY A 552 4.47 -11.85 -0.38
C GLY A 552 3.67 -12.00 0.92
N ASN A 553 2.36 -11.78 0.88
CA ASN A 553 1.49 -11.96 2.06
C ASN A 553 1.10 -13.44 2.24
N THR A 554 0.83 -13.81 3.50
CA THR A 554 0.39 -15.16 3.87
C THR A 554 -1.07 -15.14 4.27
N TYR A 555 -1.88 -16.03 3.69
CA TYR A 555 -3.32 -16.05 3.91
C TYR A 555 -3.82 -17.40 4.41
N ILE A 556 -5.03 -17.40 4.97
CA ILE A 556 -5.80 -18.57 5.37
C ILE A 556 -6.93 -18.80 4.37
N TRP A 557 -7.02 -20.03 3.88
CA TRP A 557 -8.18 -20.52 3.17
C TRP A 557 -8.77 -21.74 3.89
N VAL A 558 -10.09 -21.87 3.94
CA VAL A 558 -10.72 -23.11 4.40
C VAL A 558 -11.30 -23.84 3.21
N LYS A 559 -11.06 -25.14 3.21
CA LYS A 559 -11.71 -26.06 2.30
C LYS A 559 -13.00 -26.56 2.94
N MET A 560 -14.14 -26.21 2.36
CA MET A 560 -15.44 -26.62 2.89
C MET A 560 -15.62 -28.14 2.71
N PRO A 561 -16.01 -28.88 3.75
CA PRO A 561 -16.10 -30.35 3.69
C PRO A 561 -17.11 -30.88 2.68
N SER A 562 -18.17 -30.11 2.38
CA SER A 562 -19.33 -30.54 1.61
C SER A 562 -19.25 -30.27 0.11
N SER A 563 -18.45 -29.30 -0.34
CA SER A 563 -18.47 -28.80 -1.72
C SER A 563 -17.09 -28.76 -2.39
N ASP A 564 -16.03 -29.13 -1.67
CA ASP A 564 -14.63 -28.98 -2.10
C ASP A 564 -14.23 -27.52 -2.45
N THR A 565 -15.12 -26.56 -2.20
CA THR A 565 -14.90 -25.13 -2.47
C THR A 565 -13.98 -24.53 -1.43
N ILE A 566 -13.08 -23.67 -1.90
CA ILE A 566 -12.08 -23.00 -1.07
C ILE A 566 -12.55 -21.57 -0.83
N THR A 567 -12.77 -21.23 0.45
CA THR A 567 -13.20 -19.90 0.85
C THR A 567 -12.04 -19.14 1.48
N PHE A 568 -11.92 -17.87 1.10
CA PHE A 568 -10.96 -16.96 1.71
C PHE A 568 -11.45 -16.54 3.09
N ILE A 569 -10.56 -16.53 4.08
CA ILE A 569 -10.96 -16.32 5.48
C ILE A 569 -10.19 -15.20 6.18
N SER A 570 -8.86 -15.14 6.04
CA SER A 570 -8.06 -14.18 6.81
C SER A 570 -6.69 -13.90 6.17
N ASP A 571 -6.19 -12.70 6.41
CA ASP A 571 -4.80 -12.29 6.14
C ASP A 571 -4.00 -12.39 7.44
N LEU A 572 -2.83 -13.03 7.38
CA LEU A 572 -1.94 -13.27 8.52
C LEU A 572 -0.62 -12.52 8.42
N SER A 573 -0.52 -11.53 7.53
CA SER A 573 0.72 -10.80 7.29
C SER A 573 1.30 -10.11 8.53
N ASP A 574 0.44 -9.75 9.50
CA ASP A 574 0.84 -9.13 10.77
C ASP A 574 1.14 -10.14 11.90
N HIS A 575 0.98 -11.44 11.66
CA HIS A 575 1.20 -12.47 12.67
C HIS A 575 2.60 -13.08 12.60
N SER A 576 3.37 -12.95 13.69
CA SER A 576 4.72 -13.52 13.81
C SER A 576 4.76 -15.06 13.82
N SER A 577 3.69 -15.72 14.26
CA SER A 577 3.57 -17.19 14.22
C SER A 577 2.11 -17.63 14.03
N PRO A 578 1.62 -17.68 12.78
CA PRO A 578 0.20 -17.95 12.52
C PRO A 578 -0.21 -19.38 12.88
N VAL A 579 0.66 -20.37 12.61
CA VAL A 579 0.39 -21.78 12.92
C VAL A 579 0.26 -22.00 14.42
N HIS A 580 1.18 -21.44 15.22
CA HIS A 580 1.10 -21.55 16.69
C HIS A 580 -0.19 -20.87 17.22
N SER A 581 -0.54 -19.72 16.65
CA SER A 581 -1.77 -19.00 17.04
C SER A 581 -3.03 -19.82 16.77
N ILE A 582 -3.09 -20.53 15.64
CA ILE A 582 -4.21 -21.42 15.31
C ILE A 582 -4.22 -22.64 16.24
N LEU A 583 -3.10 -23.33 16.40
CA LEU A 583 -2.98 -24.53 17.23
C LEU A 583 -3.31 -24.23 18.70
N SER A 584 -2.81 -23.13 19.25
CA SER A 584 -3.08 -22.69 20.63
C SER A 584 -4.54 -22.35 20.88
N ARG A 585 -5.30 -21.92 19.86
CA ARG A 585 -6.75 -21.71 19.98
C ARG A 585 -7.54 -23.01 19.90
N CYS A 586 -7.02 -24.01 19.21
CA CYS A 586 -7.67 -25.30 19.06
C CYS A 586 -7.27 -26.33 20.14
N SER A 587 -6.19 -26.07 20.90
CA SER A 587 -5.71 -26.96 21.96
C SER A 587 -6.63 -27.03 23.18
N THR A 588 -7.60 -26.11 23.33
CA THR A 588 -8.65 -26.17 24.36
C THR A 588 -9.83 -27.09 23.99
N CYS A 589 -9.84 -27.66 22.78
CA CYS A 589 -10.89 -28.57 22.30
C CYS A 589 -10.46 -30.05 22.25
N ILE A 590 -9.33 -30.40 22.87
CA ILE A 590 -8.84 -31.77 23.00
C ILE A 590 -9.27 -32.34 24.35
#